data_AF-A0A962N239-F1
#
_entry.id   AF-A0A962N239-F1
#
_cell.length_a   1.000
_cell.length_b   1.000
_cell.length_c   1.000
_cell.angle_alpha   90.00
_cell.angle_beta   90.00
_cell.angle_gamma   90.00
#
_symmetry.space_group_name_H-M   'P 1'
#
loop_
_entity.id
_entity.type
_entity.pdbx_description
1 polymer ?
#
loop_
_entity_poly.entity_id
_entity_poly.type
_entity_poly.pdbx_seq_one_letter_code
_entity_poly.pdbx_strand_id
1 'polypeptide(L)'
;MAAQGSAAKAILYAFVANLGIAVAKLAASLYTNSGSMLAEAIHSFADAGNQVLLWLGLKQSQQPPDEKHPLGYGKLSYFWSFIVA
;
A
#
# COMPACT_ATOMS: atom_id res chain seq x y z
N MET A 1 -21.14 8.49 -6.72
CA MET A 1 -19.93 9.19 -6.19
C MET A 1 -19.83 9.07 -4.66
N ALA A 2 -20.09 7.88 -4.09
CA ALA A 2 -20.18 7.68 -2.62
C ALA A 2 -19.17 6.64 -2.09
N ALA A 3 -18.33 6.04 -2.93
CA ALA A 3 -17.40 4.97 -2.55
C ALA A 3 -15.94 5.45 -2.33
N GLN A 4 -15.58 6.63 -2.84
CA GLN A 4 -14.19 7.11 -2.89
C GLN A 4 -13.61 7.49 -1.52
N GLY A 5 -14.41 8.11 -0.63
CA GLY A 5 -13.97 8.43 0.73
C GLY A 5 -13.76 7.20 1.62
N SER A 6 -14.38 6.07 1.28
CA SER A 6 -14.22 4.79 1.97
C SER A 6 -12.91 4.11 1.58
N ALA A 7 -12.57 4.09 0.28
CA ALA A 7 -11.37 3.41 -0.22
C ALA A 7 -10.07 4.03 0.31
N ALA A 8 -9.92 5.37 0.28
CA ALA A 8 -8.73 6.03 0.80
C ALA A 8 -8.57 5.84 2.32
N LYS A 9 -9.68 5.89 3.08
CA LYS A 9 -9.68 5.60 4.52
C LYS A 9 -9.33 4.14 4.80
N ALA A 10 -9.87 3.20 4.03
CA ALA A 10 -9.55 1.79 4.16
C ALA A 10 -8.06 1.52 3.91
N ILE A 11 -7.47 2.12 2.88
CA ILE A 11 -6.02 2.02 2.61
C ILE A 11 -5.22 2.61 3.78
N LEU A 12 -5.63 3.76 4.33
CA LEU A 12 -4.96 4.37 5.48
C LEU A 12 -5.06 3.49 6.74
N TYR A 13 -6.23 2.94 7.05
CA TYR A 13 -6.39 2.05 8.20
C TYR A 13 -5.55 0.78 8.04
N ALA A 14 -5.55 0.20 6.84
CA ALA A 14 -4.74 -0.97 6.54
C ALA A 14 -3.23 -0.65 6.65
N PHE A 15 -2.80 0.54 6.22
CA PHE A 15 -1.43 1.03 6.36
C PHE A 15 -0.99 1.16 7.81
N VAL A 16 -1.79 1.83 8.64
CA VAL A 16 -1.47 1.99 10.06
C VAL A 16 -1.43 0.64 10.77
N ALA A 17 -2.38 -0.27 10.45
CA ALA A 17 -2.43 -1.60 11.04
C ALA A 17 -1.20 -2.45 10.66
N ASN A 18 -0.84 -2.50 9.37
CA ASN A 18 0.32 -3.26 8.90
C ASN A 18 1.63 -2.68 9.43
N LEU A 19 1.75 -1.36 9.52
CA LEU A 19 2.92 -0.72 10.11
C LEU A 19 3.07 -1.07 11.60
N GLY A 20 1.96 -1.09 12.35
CA GLY A 20 1.97 -1.53 13.74
C GLY A 20 2.43 -2.99 13.90
N ILE A 21 1.96 -3.89 13.03
CA ILE A 21 2.38 -5.29 13.01
C ILE A 21 3.86 -5.41 12.64
N ALA A 22 4.33 -4.66 11.64
CA ALA A 22 5.73 -4.68 11.22
C ALA A 22 6.68 -4.24 12.35
N VAL A 23 6.33 -3.17 13.07
CA VAL A 23 7.10 -2.69 14.23
C VAL A 23 7.11 -3.72 15.36
N ALA A 24 5.96 -4.34 15.65
CA ALA A 24 5.87 -5.38 16.67
C ALA A 24 6.72 -6.61 16.32
N LYS A 25 6.67 -7.08 15.07
CA LYS A 25 7.50 -8.19 14.58
C LYS A 25 8.99 -7.85 14.61
N LEU A 26 9.36 -6.61 14.27
CA LEU A 26 10.75 -6.15 14.36
C LEU A 26 11.24 -6.16 15.81
N ALA A 27 10.44 -5.65 16.75
CA ALA A 27 10.77 -5.70 18.17
C ALA A 27 10.90 -7.15 18.67
N ALA A 28 9.98 -8.03 18.28
CA ALA A 28 10.04 -9.46 18.59
C ALA A 28 11.27 -10.14 17.97
N SER A 29 11.64 -9.77 16.76
CA SER A 29 12.85 -10.25 16.07
C SER A 29 14.12 -9.86 16.83
N LEU A 30 14.23 -8.61 17.26
CA LEU A 30 15.38 -8.13 18.04
C LEU A 30 15.46 -8.80 19.41
N TYR A 31 14.32 -9.01 20.07
CA TYR A 31 14.26 -9.69 21.36
C TYR A 31 14.62 -11.18 21.26
N THR A 32 14.12 -11.87 20.24
CA THR A 32 14.36 -13.31 20.03
C THR A 32 15.68 -13.60 19.31
N ASN A 33 16.31 -12.58 18.73
CA ASN A 33 17.48 -12.67 17.85
C ASN A 33 17.32 -13.74 16.75
N SER A 34 16.09 -13.89 16.25
CA SER A 34 15.73 -14.91 15.26
C SER A 34 15.76 -14.32 13.85
N GLY A 35 16.58 -14.93 12.98
CA GLY A 35 16.62 -14.60 11.55
C GLY A 35 15.29 -14.87 10.83
N SER A 36 14.54 -15.89 11.27
CA SER A 36 13.21 -16.17 10.71
C SER A 36 12.18 -15.10 11.10
N MET A 37 12.22 -14.61 12.34
CA MET A 37 11.35 -13.51 12.77
C MET A 37 11.74 -12.18 12.11
N LEU A 38 13.03 -11.98 11.83
CA LEU A 38 13.52 -10.81 11.06
C LEU A 38 12.98 -10.83 9.62
N ALA A 39 13.02 -11.99 8.96
CA ALA A 39 12.45 -12.15 7.62
C ALA A 39 10.93 -11.84 7.62
N GLU A 40 10.20 -12.31 8.63
CA GLU A 40 8.78 -12.00 8.84
C GLU A 40 8.53 -10.50 9.08
N ALA A 41 9.42 -9.82 9.81
CA ALA A 41 9.34 -8.38 10.02
C ALA A 41 9.54 -7.61 8.71
N ILE A 42 10.56 -7.98 7.91
CA ILE A 42 10.83 -7.38 6.59
C ILE A 42 9.63 -7.58 5.66
N HIS A 43 9.04 -8.77 5.64
CA HIS A 43 7.84 -9.04 4.86
C HIS A 43 6.69 -8.11 5.24
N SER A 44 6.43 -7.91 6.54
CA SER A 44 5.40 -6.98 6.99
C SER A 44 5.71 -5.51 6.65
N PHE A 45 6.99 -5.11 6.55
CA PHE A 45 7.35 -3.80 5.99
C PHE A 45 7.08 -3.70 4.48
N ALA A 46 7.34 -4.75 3.72
CA ALA A 46 7.02 -4.79 2.28
C ALA A 46 5.51 -4.65 2.05
N ASP A 47 4.68 -5.30 2.86
CA ASP A 47 3.22 -5.15 2.82
C ASP A 47 2.73 -3.74 3.15
N ALA A 48 3.40 -3.04 4.07
CA ALA A 48 3.11 -1.63 4.32
C ALA A 48 3.50 -0.77 3.08
N GLY A 49 4.59 -1.11 2.40
CA GLY A 49 4.98 -0.47 1.12
C GLY A 49 3.94 -0.66 0.02
N ASN A 50 3.36 -1.85 -0.10
CA ASN A 50 2.30 -2.16 -1.04
C ASN A 50 1.08 -1.24 -0.90
N GLN A 51 0.70 -0.89 0.33
CA GLN A 51 -0.40 0.05 0.57
C GLN A 51 -0.09 1.48 0.11
N VAL A 52 1.18 1.91 0.17
CA VAL A 52 1.61 3.20 -0.39
C VAL A 52 1.48 3.18 -1.91
N LEU A 53 1.85 2.09 -2.57
CA LEU A 53 1.70 1.93 -4.02
C LEU A 53 0.24 1.97 -4.46
N LEU A 54 -0.65 1.29 -3.72
CA LEU A 54 -2.09 1.35 -3.98
C LEU A 54 -2.65 2.77 -3.78
N TRP A 55 -2.19 3.50 -2.75
CA TRP A 55 -2.57 4.89 -2.56
C TRP A 55 -2.09 5.80 -3.70
N LEU A 56 -0.86 5.61 -4.17
CA LEU A 56 -0.33 6.31 -5.35
C LEU A 56 -1.14 6.01 -6.61
N GLY A 57 -1.52 4.74 -6.83
CA GLY A 57 -2.37 4.36 -7.96
C GLY A 57 -3.77 4.94 -7.88
N LEU A 58 -4.35 5.02 -6.68
CA LEU A 58 -5.61 5.72 -6.47
C LEU A 58 -5.46 7.22 -6.78
N LYS A 59 -4.38 7.86 -6.34
CA LYS A 59 -4.15 9.30 -6.59
C LYS A 59 -3.90 9.59 -8.07
N GLN A 60 -3.11 8.76 -8.76
CA GLN A 60 -2.83 8.92 -10.18
C GLN A 60 -4.06 8.62 -11.05
N SER A 61 -4.85 7.61 -10.69
CA SER A 61 -6.08 7.28 -11.44
C SER A 61 -7.15 8.38 -11.40
N GLN A 62 -7.07 9.31 -10.45
CA GLN A 62 -7.96 10.46 -10.31
C GLN A 62 -7.49 11.71 -11.07
N GLN A 63 -6.33 11.67 -11.73
CA GLN A 63 -5.86 12.80 -12.51
C GLN A 63 -6.82 13.09 -13.68
N PRO A 64 -7.11 14.37 -13.95
CA PRO A 64 -7.95 14.75 -15.07
C PRO A 64 -7.28 14.38 -16.41
N PRO A 65 -8.07 14.12 -17.47
CA PRO A 65 -7.52 13.86 -18.80
C PRO A 65 -6.65 15.02 -19.29
N ASP A 66 -5.53 14.69 -19.93
CA ASP A 66 -4.62 15.64 -20.59
C ASP A 66 -4.45 15.30 -22.08
N GLU A 67 -3.72 16.13 -22.82
CA GLU A 67 -3.48 15.91 -24.26
C GLU A 67 -2.77 14.57 -24.54
N LYS A 68 -2.00 14.05 -23.57
CA LYS A 68 -1.30 12.76 -23.67
C LYS A 68 -2.20 11.58 -23.33
N HIS A 69 -3.20 11.77 -22.47
CA HIS A 69 -4.16 10.77 -22.01
C HIS A 69 -5.60 11.32 -22.14
N PRO A 70 -6.12 11.40 -23.38
CA PRO A 70 -7.47 11.92 -23.63
C PRO A 70 -8.59 11.06 -23.01
N LEU A 71 -8.30 9.78 -22.71
CA LEU A 71 -9.21 8.87 -21.99
C LEU A 71 -9.08 8.97 -20.46
N GLY A 72 -8.21 9.86 -19.94
CA GLY A 72 -7.90 9.99 -18.53
C GLY A 72 -7.00 8.89 -17.97
N TYR A 73 -6.79 8.95 -16.66
CA TYR A 73 -5.79 8.14 -15.96
C TYR A 73 -6.37 6.96 -15.19
N GLY A 74 -7.68 6.70 -15.27
CA GLY A 74 -8.37 5.67 -14.49
C GLY A 74 -7.73 4.27 -14.54
N LYS A 75 -7.12 3.90 -15.67
CA LYS A 75 -6.45 2.60 -15.87
C LYS A 75 -5.21 2.39 -15.01
N LEU A 76 -4.60 3.47 -14.49
CA LEU A 76 -3.44 3.36 -13.60
C LEU A 76 -3.74 2.59 -12.32
N SER A 77 -4.98 2.60 -11.83
CA SER A 77 -5.32 1.78 -10.66
C SER A 77 -5.06 0.30 -10.93
N TYR A 78 -5.33 -0.21 -12.13
CA TYR A 78 -5.04 -1.60 -12.49
C TYR A 78 -3.55 -1.87 -12.63
N PHE A 79 -2.80 -0.91 -13.18
CA PHE A 79 -1.34 -1.00 -13.26
C PHE A 79 -0.72 -1.15 -11.87
N TRP A 80 -1.10 -0.27 -10.94
CA TRP A 80 -0.59 -0.32 -9.57
C TRP A 80 -1.08 -1.55 -8.79
N SER A 81 -2.31 -2.03 -9.02
CA SER A 81 -2.78 -3.31 -8.48
C SER A 81 -1.95 -4.50 -8.97
N PHE A 82 -1.50 -4.49 -10.24
CA PHE A 82 -0.65 -5.55 -10.79
C PHE A 82 0.76 -5.52 -10.21
N ILE A 83 1.33 -4.34 -9.94
CA ILE A 83 2.66 -4.21 -9.33
C ILE A 83 2.69 -4.72 -7.89
N VAL A 84 1.57 -4.59 -7.18
CA VAL A 84 1.43 -4.99 -5.77
C VAL A 84 1.08 -6.49 -5.61
N ALA A 85 0.57 -7.13 -6.67
CA ALA A 85 0.18 -8.54 -6.68
C ALA A 85 1.39 -9.47 -6.79
#